data_AF-A0A3D2NQB4-F1
#
_entry.id   AF-A0A3D2NQB4-F1
#
_cell.length_a   1.000
_cell.length_b   1.000
_cell.length_c   1.000
_cell.angle_alpha   90.00
_cell.angle_beta   90.00
_cell.angle_gamma   90.00
#
_symmetry.space_group_name_H-M   'P 1'
#
loop_
_entity.id
_entity.type
_entity.pdbx_description
1 polymer ?
#
loop_
_entity_poly.entity_id
_entity_poly.type
_entity_poly.pdbx_seq_one_letter_code
_entity_poly.pdbx_strand_id
1 'polypeptide(L)'
;QIDIYNVNNGERFTTYAIRGQRGSGIISVNGAAARKAAPGDILIIASYAMFDAAELQSFHPQLVYVDEHNRIVEKRDEIAVQVL
;
A
#
# COMPACT_ATOMS: atom_id res chain seq x y z
N GLN A 1 -8.64 -6.96 4.22
CA GLN A 1 -8.14 -6.02 5.23
C GLN A 1 -6.87 -5.37 4.67
N ILE A 2 -6.62 -4.10 4.97
CA ILE A 2 -5.39 -3.39 4.58
C ILE A 2 -4.83 -2.61 5.76
N ASP A 3 -3.52 -2.51 5.81
CA ASP A 3 -2.81 -1.59 6.69
C ASP A 3 -2.31 -0.39 5.88
N ILE A 4 -2.36 0.79 6.50
CA ILE A 4 -1.91 2.05 5.93
C ILE A 4 -0.83 2.62 6.85
N TYR A 5 0.31 2.97 6.25
CA TYR A 5 1.43 3.63 6.90
C TYR A 5 1.61 5.01 6.29
N ASN A 6 1.37 6.05 7.07
CA ASN A 6 1.51 7.43 6.62
C ASN A 6 2.95 7.91 6.86
N VAL A 7 3.67 8.17 5.76
CA VAL A 7 5.10 8.58 5.82
C VAL A 7 5.24 9.99 6.37
N ASN A 8 4.26 10.86 6.12
CA ASN A 8 4.33 12.27 6.48
C ASN A 8 4.18 12.49 8.00
N ASN A 9 3.30 11.73 8.66
CA ASN A 9 2.97 11.94 10.07
C ASN A 9 3.24 10.75 11.00
N GLY A 10 3.65 9.59 10.45
CA GLY A 10 3.96 8.39 11.22
C GLY A 10 2.76 7.58 11.70
N GLU A 11 1.52 8.00 11.40
CA GLU A 11 0.32 7.23 11.76
C GLU A 11 0.31 5.85 11.09
N ARG A 12 -0.16 4.87 11.84
CA ARG A 12 -0.30 3.47 11.40
C ARG A 12 -1.69 3.00 11.77
N PHE A 13 -2.45 2.51 10.80
CA PHE A 13 -3.82 2.08 11.05
C PHE A 13 -4.30 1.03 10.06
N THR A 14 -5.31 0.27 10.48
CA THR A 14 -5.89 -0.83 9.73
C THR A 14 -7.32 -0.50 9.33
N THR A 15 -7.69 -0.84 8.10
CA THR A 15 -9.04 -0.65 7.56
C THR A 15 -9.32 -1.66 6.44
N TYR A 16 -10.28 -1.38 5.57
CA TYR A 16 -10.61 -2.16 4.37
C TYR A 16 -10.62 -1.29 3.13
N ALA A 17 -10.32 -1.90 1.97
CA ALA A 17 -10.33 -1.23 0.69
C ALA A 17 -11.74 -1.16 0.09
N ILE A 18 -12.06 -0.04 -0.54
CA ILE A 18 -13.28 0.14 -1.35
C ILE A 18 -12.83 0.43 -2.79
N ARG A 19 -13.52 -0.15 -3.78
CA ARG A 19 -13.16 0.05 -5.20
C ARG A 19 -13.39 1.50 -5.62
N GLY A 20 -12.33 2.16 -6.10
CA GLY A 20 -12.41 3.44 -6.79
C GLY A 20 -12.62 3.30 -8.30
N GLN A 21 -12.93 4.41 -8.97
CA GLN A 21 -13.05 4.45 -10.43
C GLN A 21 -11.70 4.11 -11.09
N ARG A 22 -11.69 3.18 -12.04
CA ARG A 22 -10.49 2.77 -12.78
C ARG A 22 -9.87 3.98 -13.50
N GLY A 23 -8.54 4.12 -13.39
CA GLY A 23 -7.77 5.16 -14.06
C GLY A 23 -7.81 6.54 -13.38
N SER A 24 -8.58 6.70 -12.29
CA SER A 24 -8.71 7.99 -11.59
C SER A 24 -7.48 8.39 -10.75
N GLY A 25 -6.66 7.42 -10.34
CA GLY A 25 -5.58 7.65 -9.36
C GLY A 25 -6.09 7.97 -7.95
N ILE A 26 -7.37 7.74 -7.65
CA ILE A 26 -7.94 8.13 -6.35
C ILE A 26 -7.39 7.28 -5.20
N ILE A 27 -6.89 7.98 -4.17
CA ILE A 27 -6.64 7.44 -2.84
C ILE A 27 -7.43 8.30 -1.87
N SER A 28 -8.51 7.73 -1.33
CA SER A 28 -9.48 8.46 -0.50
C SER A 28 -9.60 7.80 0.86
N VAL A 29 -9.09 8.47 1.88
CA VAL A 29 -9.15 8.03 3.28
C VAL A 29 -10.41 8.61 3.91
N ASN A 30 -11.40 7.76 4.18
CA ASN A 30 -12.75 8.17 4.54
C ASN A 30 -13.11 7.92 6.01
N GLY A 31 -14.13 8.63 6.50
CA GLY A 31 -14.69 8.43 7.83
C GLY A 31 -13.67 8.67 8.95
N ALA A 32 -13.66 7.79 9.96
CA ALA A 32 -12.76 7.92 11.11
C ALA A 32 -11.27 7.91 10.72
N ALA A 33 -10.91 7.22 9.62
CA ALA A 33 -9.54 7.16 9.14
C ALA A 33 -9.05 8.50 8.58
N ALA A 34 -9.94 9.40 8.15
CA ALA A 34 -9.59 10.74 7.66
C ALA A 34 -8.89 11.60 8.73
N ARG A 35 -9.00 11.23 10.02
CA ARG A 35 -8.27 11.89 11.11
C ARG A 35 -6.78 11.54 11.16
N LYS A 36 -6.34 10.52 10.39
CA LYS A 36 -4.97 9.97 10.39
C LYS A 36 -4.18 10.31 9.12
N ALA A 37 -4.79 10.99 8.16
CA ALA A 37 -4.15 11.40 6.92
C ALA A 37 -4.79 12.68 6.37
N ALA A 38 -4.00 13.49 5.67
CA ALA A 38 -4.46 14.67 4.95
C ALA A 38 -4.27 14.50 3.43
N PRO A 39 -5.03 15.23 2.59
CA PRO A 39 -4.72 15.30 1.16
C PRO A 39 -3.27 15.73 0.93
N GLY A 40 -2.54 14.96 0.12
CA GLY A 40 -1.12 15.19 -0.17
C GLY A 40 -0.15 14.36 0.68
N ASP A 41 -0.62 13.65 1.72
CA ASP A 41 0.22 12.70 2.44
C ASP A 41 0.61 11.51 1.56
N ILE A 42 1.84 11.05 1.72
CA ILE A 42 2.39 9.85 1.09
C ILE A 42 2.05 8.65 1.97
N LEU A 43 1.29 7.72 1.39
CA LEU A 43 0.81 6.52 2.08
C LEU A 43 1.44 5.27 1.46
N ILE A 44 1.85 4.34 2.32
CA ILE A 44 2.13 2.95 1.94
C ILE A 44 0.91 2.12 2.34
N ILE A 45 0.35 1.36 1.41
CA ILE A 45 -0.84 0.52 1.63
C ILE A 45 -0.44 -0.94 1.43
N ALA A 46 -0.66 -1.78 2.44
CA ALA A 46 -0.28 -3.18 2.44
C ALA A 46 -1.46 -4.10 2.77
N SER A 47 -1.45 -5.30 2.21
CA SER A 47 -2.31 -6.41 2.63
C SER A 47 -1.46 -7.63 2.89
N TYR A 48 -1.88 -8.44 3.85
CA TYR A 48 -1.17 -9.63 4.27
C TYR A 48 -2.01 -10.87 4.00
N ALA A 49 -1.34 -11.97 3.73
CA ALA A 49 -1.92 -13.29 3.65
C ALA A 49 -1.09 -14.24 4.49
N MET A 50 -1.75 -15.25 5.05
CA MET A 50 -1.09 -16.35 5.75
C MET A 50 -0.74 -17.41 4.70
N PHE A 51 0.49 -17.91 4.79
CA PHE A 51 1.00 -18.98 3.94
C PHE A 51 1.57 -20.07 4.83
N ASP A 52 1.47 -21.32 4.38
CA ASP A 52 2.29 -22.37 4.93
C ASP A 52 3.73 -22.34 4.35
N ALA A 53 4.59 -23.20 4.88
CA ALA A 53 6.00 -23.25 4.49
C ALA A 53 6.22 -23.71 3.04
N ALA A 54 5.28 -24.47 2.45
CA ALA A 54 5.38 -24.92 1.06
C ALA A 54 4.93 -23.81 0.11
N GLU A 55 3.84 -23.13 0.42
CA GLU A 55 3.33 -21.99 -0.35
C GLU A 55 4.36 -20.84 -0.38
N LEU A 56 4.99 -20.55 0.76
CA LEU A 56 5.95 -19.46 0.91
C LEU A 56 7.19 -19.61 0.01
N GLN A 57 7.59 -20.84 -0.35
CA GLN A 57 8.72 -21.08 -1.26
C GLN A 57 8.50 -20.53 -2.67
N SER A 58 7.23 -20.40 -3.07
CA SER A 58 6.83 -19.90 -4.38
C SER A 58 6.15 -18.54 -4.32
N PHE A 59 6.03 -17.97 -3.12
CA PHE A 59 5.35 -16.70 -2.93
C PHE A 59 6.26 -15.55 -3.31
N HIS A 60 5.74 -14.68 -4.17
CA HIS A 60 6.34 -13.38 -4.45
C HIS A 60 5.32 -12.27 -4.14
N PRO A 61 5.69 -11.23 -3.36
CA PRO A 61 4.80 -10.11 -3.10
C PRO A 61 4.42 -9.36 -4.39
N GLN A 62 3.33 -8.61 -4.37
CA GLN A 62 3.01 -7.68 -5.45
C GLN A 62 3.37 -6.27 -5.02
N LEU A 63 4.49 -5.75 -5.53
CA LEU A 63 4.96 -4.41 -5.24
C LEU A 63 4.57 -3.49 -6.39
N VAL A 64 3.83 -2.43 -6.08
CA VAL A 64 3.36 -1.45 -7.07
C VAL A 64 3.90 -0.08 -6.69
N TYR A 65 4.74 0.48 -7.54
CA TYR A 65 5.28 1.82 -7.39
C TYR A 65 4.49 2.79 -8.28
N VAL A 66 4.20 3.97 -7.74
CA VAL A 66 3.39 4.99 -8.42
C VAL A 66 4.11 6.34 -8.46
N ASP A 67 3.75 7.17 -9.45
CA ASP A 67 4.16 8.57 -9.55
C ASP A 67 3.35 9.50 -8.63
N GLU A 68 3.64 10.81 -8.67
CA GLU A 68 2.93 11.87 -7.94
C GLU A 68 1.45 12.02 -8.33
N HIS A 69 1.02 11.39 -9.42
CA HIS A 69 -0.35 11.35 -9.90
C HIS A 69 -1.01 9.98 -9.63
N ASN A 70 -0.41 9.14 -8.77
CA ASN A 70 -0.85 7.80 -8.44
C ASN A 70 -0.98 6.87 -9.67
N ARG A 71 -0.20 7.10 -10.73
CA ARG A 71 -0.10 6.21 -11.88
C ARG A 71 1.01 5.21 -11.66
N ILE A 72 0.78 3.97 -12.05
CA ILE A 72 1.77 2.89 -11.90
C ILE A 72 2.95 3.17 -12.83
N VAL A 73 4.14 3.30 -12.25
CA VAL A 73 5.40 3.46 -12.99
C VAL A 73 6.20 2.16 -13.03
N GLU A 74 6.05 1.31 -12.01
CA GLU A 74 6.80 0.07 -11.92
C GLU A 74 6.03 -0.98 -11.10
N LYS A 75 6.21 -2.25 -11.47
CA LYS A 75 5.77 -3.39 -10.68
C LYS A 75 6.95 -4.31 -10.46
N ARG A 76 7.11 -4.76 -9.22
CA ARG A 76 8.13 -5.74 -8.82
C ARG A 76 7.49 -6.82 -7.99
N ASP A 77 8.23 -7.90 -7.83
CA ASP A 77 7.83 -9.05 -7.05
C ASP A 77 8.90 -9.45 -6.01
N GLU A 78 9.95 -8.64 -5.87
CA GLU A 78 11.02 -8.79 -4.89
C GLU A 78 11.50 -7.42 -4.39
N ILE A 79 11.94 -7.36 -3.12
CA ILE A 79 12.59 -6.18 -2.54
C ILE A 79 14.10 -6.44 -2.56
N ALA A 80 14.86 -5.52 -3.17
CA ALA A 80 16.31 -5.64 -3.25
C ALA A 80 16.94 -5.64 -1.84
N VAL A 81 17.99 -6.44 -1.68
CA VAL A 81 18.77 -6.47 -0.44
C VAL A 81 19.42 -5.10 -0.24
N GLN A 82 19.16 -4.47 0.91
CA GLN A 82 19.83 -3.25 1.30
C GLN A 82 21.28 -3.59 1.71
N VAL A 83 22.25 -3.12 0.92
CA VAL A 83 23.68 -3.24 1.22
C VAL A 83 24.13 -1.97 1.96
N LEU A 84 25.03 -2.13 2.94
CA LEU A 84 25.65 -1.02 3.68
C LEU A 84 26.79 -0.37 2.90
#